data_AF-A0AAD5L4C6-F1
#
_entry.id   AF-A0AAD5L4C6-F1
#
_cell.length_a   1.000
_cell.length_b   1.000
_cell.length_c   1.000
_cell.angle_alpha   90.00
_cell.angle_beta   90.00
_cell.angle_gamma   90.00
#
_symmetry.space_group_name_H-M   'P 1'
#
loop_
_entity.id
_entity.type
_entity.pdbx_description
1 polymer ?
#
loop_
_entity_poly.entity_id
_entity_poly.type
_entity_poly.pdbx_seq_one_letter_code
_entity_poly.pdbx_strand_id
1 'polypeptide(L)'
;MKVYKPKKGKKPMENVKGIDFSLLPPCSSVLMQQIMRANCICSIWNHANEKKPSIFNPEKNGWILRDNKFTPNWFIGELTPPTLQDMLAPEEVIDSEDDEDTTSHCEENEFDGDSTFEDE
;
A
#
# COMPACT_ATOMS: atom_id res chain seq x y z
N MET A 1 -10.38 13.12 18.35
CA MET A 1 -9.57 12.12 17.60
C MET A 1 -8.31 11.87 18.43
N LYS A 2 -8.03 10.64 18.88
CA LYS A 2 -6.82 10.36 19.68
C LYS A 2 -5.62 10.35 18.74
N VAL A 3 -4.75 11.35 18.86
CA VAL A 3 -3.49 11.42 18.11
C VAL A 3 -2.45 10.61 18.89
N TYR A 4 -1.91 9.56 18.29
CA TYR A 4 -0.88 8.74 18.91
C TYR A 4 0.42 9.54 19.03
N LYS A 5 0.91 9.73 20.26
CA LYS A 5 2.23 10.32 20.53
C LYS A 5 3.07 9.30 21.32
N PRO A 6 4.36 9.14 21.01
CA PRO A 6 5.24 8.27 21.78
C PRO A 6 5.40 8.78 23.22
N LYS A 7 5.50 7.87 24.20
CA LYS A 7 5.80 8.23 25.61
C LYS A 7 7.10 9.06 25.67
N LYS A 8 7.10 10.14 26.46
CA LYS A 8 8.27 11.04 26.65
C LYS A 8 9.54 10.22 26.90
N GLY A 9 10.57 10.46 26.08
CA GLY A 9 11.88 9.80 26.20
C GLY A 9 12.04 8.49 25.41
N LYS A 10 10.97 7.90 24.86
CA LYS A 10 11.08 6.77 23.93
C LYS A 10 11.13 7.29 22.50
N LYS A 11 12.21 7.05 21.75
CA LYS A 11 12.22 7.28 20.30
C LYS A 11 11.70 6.01 19.63
N PRO A 12 10.45 5.96 19.14
CA PRO A 12 9.85 4.73 18.61
C PRO A 12 10.62 4.18 17.40
N MET A 13 11.40 5.03 16.73
CA MET A 13 12.21 4.69 15.56
C MET A 13 13.67 4.36 15.89
N GLU A 14 14.12 4.46 17.15
CA GLU A 14 15.54 4.24 17.51
C GLU A 14 16.03 2.82 17.18
N ASN A 15 15.13 1.83 17.24
CA ASN A 15 15.45 0.43 16.99
C ASN A 15 15.01 -0.05 15.59
N VAL A 16 14.37 0.80 14.79
CA VAL A 16 13.92 0.45 13.45
C VAL A 16 15.11 0.51 12.50
N LYS A 17 15.84 -0.60 12.39
CA LYS A 17 16.94 -0.77 11.44
C LYS A 17 16.41 -1.25 10.10
N GLY A 18 16.20 -0.31 9.18
CA GLY A 18 15.86 -0.62 7.78
C GLY A 18 14.47 -1.22 7.64
N ILE A 19 13.51 -0.41 7.19
CA ILE A 19 12.20 -0.95 6.79
C ILE A 19 12.39 -1.56 5.41
N ASP A 20 12.11 -2.86 5.28
CA ASP A 20 11.95 -3.46 3.97
C ASP A 20 10.64 -2.94 3.37
N PHE A 21 10.77 -2.05 2.38
CA PHE A 21 9.63 -1.44 1.72
C PHE A 21 8.76 -2.46 0.96
N SER A 22 9.25 -3.67 0.68
CA SER A 22 8.45 -4.74 0.08
C SER A 22 7.41 -5.33 1.03
N LEU A 23 7.60 -5.15 2.34
CA LEU A 23 6.65 -5.58 3.37
C LEU A 23 5.52 -4.57 3.59
N LEU A 24 5.67 -3.36 3.05
CA LEU A 24 4.63 -2.35 3.14
C LEU A 24 3.57 -2.61 2.06
N PRO A 25 2.27 -2.52 2.40
CA PRO A 25 1.24 -2.60 1.40
C PRO A 25 1.42 -1.46 0.38
N PRO A 26 1.13 -1.68 -0.91
CA PRO A 26 1.17 -0.63 -1.90
C PRO A 26 0.17 0.48 -1.51
N CYS A 27 0.56 1.73 -1.75
CA CYS A 27 -0.40 2.83 -1.58
C CYS A 27 -1.49 2.76 -2.67
N SER A 28 -2.60 3.46 -2.42
CA SER A 28 -3.80 3.43 -3.28
C SER A 28 -3.50 3.66 -4.77
N SER A 29 -2.63 4.62 -5.09
CA SER A 29 -2.27 4.94 -6.48
C SER A 29 -1.45 3.82 -7.14
N VAL A 30 -0.49 3.21 -6.45
CA VAL A 30 0.27 2.06 -6.96
C VAL A 30 -0.65 0.87 -7.18
N LEU A 31 -1.54 0.59 -6.23
CA LEU A 31 -2.53 -0.48 -6.34
C LEU A 31 -3.45 -0.26 -7.55
N MET A 32 -3.95 0.96 -7.75
CA MET A 32 -4.77 1.32 -8.91
C MET A 32 -4.03 1.05 -10.21
N GLN A 33 -2.77 1.50 -10.33
CA GLN A 33 -1.97 1.23 -11.53
C GLN A 33 -1.76 -0.27 -11.79
N GLN A 34 -1.58 -1.07 -10.73
CA GLN A 34 -1.45 -2.51 -10.85
C GLN A 34 -2.73 -3.18 -11.35
N ILE A 35 -3.90 -2.77 -10.83
CA ILE A 35 -5.20 -3.26 -11.28
C ILE A 35 -5.40 -2.93 -12.76
N MET A 36 -5.10 -1.70 -13.18
CA MET A 36 -5.22 -1.29 -14.58
C MET A 36 -4.35 -2.14 -15.51
N ARG A 37 -3.10 -2.41 -15.13
CA ARG A 37 -2.20 -3.29 -15.90
C ARG A 37 -2.74 -4.71 -16.01
N ALA A 38 -3.19 -5.28 -14.89
CA ALA A 38 -3.75 -6.62 -14.86
C ALA A 38 -4.97 -6.72 -15.79
N ASN A 39 -5.89 -5.76 -15.72
CA ASN A 39 -7.06 -5.68 -16.58
C ASN A 39 -6.69 -5.58 -18.07
N CYS A 40 -5.65 -4.81 -18.40
CA CYS A 40 -5.13 -4.72 -19.77
C CYS A 40 -4.64 -6.08 -20.28
N ILE A 41 -3.87 -6.81 -19.46
CA ILE A 41 -3.35 -8.14 -19.81
C ILE A 41 -4.51 -9.14 -19.97
N CYS A 42 -5.45 -9.14 -19.03
CA CYS A 42 -6.64 -10.01 -19.12
C CYS A 42 -7.45 -9.71 -20.39
N SER A 43 -7.61 -8.44 -20.77
CA SER A 43 -8.29 -8.06 -22.01
C SER A 43 -7.63 -8.65 -23.25
N ILE A 44 -6.29 -8.73 -23.29
CA ILE A 44 -5.54 -9.37 -24.39
C ILE A 44 -5.85 -10.86 -24.43
N TRP A 45 -5.74 -11.56 -23.30
CA TRP A 45 -5.97 -13.00 -23.24
C TRP A 45 -7.42 -13.39 -23.53
N ASN A 46 -8.38 -12.60 -23.06
CA ASN A 46 -9.81 -12.84 -23.29
C ASN A 46 -10.22 -12.79 -24.76
N HIS A 47 -9.48 -12.04 -25.60
CA HIS A 47 -9.78 -11.89 -27.03
C HIS A 47 -8.69 -12.51 -27.92
N ALA A 48 -7.78 -13.31 -27.37
CA ALA A 48 -6.63 -13.85 -28.10
C ALA A 48 -7.01 -14.79 -29.27
N ASN A 49 -8.24 -15.31 -29.25
CA ASN A 49 -8.82 -16.14 -30.31
C ASN A 49 -9.44 -15.32 -31.47
N GLU A 50 -9.59 -14.01 -31.32
CA GLU A 50 -10.17 -13.16 -32.35
C GLU A 50 -9.13 -12.72 -33.38
N LYS A 51 -9.51 -12.68 -34.67
CA LYS A 51 -8.63 -12.17 -35.74
C LYS A 51 -8.26 -10.68 -35.54
N LYS A 52 -9.13 -9.91 -34.89
CA LYS A 52 -8.95 -8.49 -34.59
C LYS A 52 -9.42 -8.25 -33.16
N PRO A 53 -8.59 -8.53 -32.15
CA PRO A 53 -8.99 -8.44 -30.77
C PRO A 53 -9.27 -6.99 -30.37
N SER A 54 -10.40 -6.77 -29.70
CA SER A 54 -10.70 -5.49 -29.07
C SER A 54 -10.05 -5.41 -27.70
N ILE A 55 -8.82 -4.89 -27.64
CA ILE A 55 -8.05 -4.79 -26.39
C ILE A 55 -8.14 -3.42 -25.76
N PHE A 56 -8.02 -3.37 -24.44
CA PHE A 56 -7.86 -2.11 -23.72
C PHE A 56 -6.58 -1.40 -24.13
N ASN A 57 -6.66 -0.07 -24.32
CA ASN A 57 -5.50 0.73 -24.69
C ASN A 57 -4.44 0.68 -23.56
N PRO A 58 -3.22 0.17 -23.80
CA PRO A 58 -2.21 0.04 -22.74
C PRO A 58 -1.86 1.36 -22.06
N GLU A 59 -1.75 2.46 -22.81
CA GLU A 59 -1.38 3.79 -22.26
C GLU A 59 -2.45 4.36 -21.32
N LYS A 60 -3.70 3.91 -21.48
CA LYS A 60 -4.82 4.24 -20.57
C LYS A 60 -4.98 3.22 -19.45
N ASN A 61 -4.18 2.17 -19.42
CA ASN A 61 -4.31 1.03 -18.49
C ASN A 61 -2.97 0.68 -17.82
N GLY A 62 -2.29 1.70 -17.30
CA GLY A 62 -1.13 1.52 -16.44
C GLY A 62 0.17 1.14 -17.14
N TRP A 63 0.26 1.35 -18.46
CA TRP A 63 1.49 1.25 -19.25
C TRP A 63 1.89 2.62 -19.80
N ILE A 64 3.17 2.80 -20.09
CA ILE A 64 3.72 3.98 -20.76
C ILE A 64 4.52 3.49 -21.97
N LEU A 65 4.31 4.09 -23.14
CA LEU A 65 5.13 3.82 -24.31
C LEU A 65 6.42 4.67 -24.23
N ARG A 66 7.58 4.01 -24.09
CA ARG A 66 8.91 4.64 -24.12
C ARG A 66 9.81 3.83 -25.04
N ASP A 67 10.52 4.49 -25.96
CA ASP A 67 11.44 3.84 -26.89
C ASP A 67 10.82 2.64 -27.64
N ASN A 68 9.57 2.80 -28.08
CA ASN A 68 8.77 1.77 -28.74
C ASN A 68 8.55 0.49 -27.91
N LYS A 69 8.63 0.60 -26.57
CA LYS A 69 8.38 -0.48 -25.61
C LYS A 69 7.39 -0.02 -24.55
N PHE A 70 6.49 -0.92 -24.14
CA PHE A 70 5.61 -0.66 -23.01
C PHE A 70 6.34 -0.95 -21.70
N THR A 71 6.39 0.06 -20.84
CA THR A 71 6.90 -0.05 -19.47
C THR A 71 5.78 0.20 -18.47
N PRO A 72 5.77 -0.46 -17.30
CA PRO A 72 4.76 -0.21 -16.28
C PRO A 72 4.76 1.25 -15.82
N ASN A 73 3.57 1.84 -15.71
CA ASN A 73 3.36 3.09 -15.00
C ASN A 73 3.20 2.81 -13.50
N TRP A 74 4.27 2.88 -12.72
CA TRP A 74 4.23 2.43 -11.32
C TRP A 74 3.36 3.30 -10.41
N PHE A 75 3.34 4.60 -10.65
CA PHE A 75 2.69 5.56 -9.76
C PHE A 75 2.26 6.81 -10.53
N ILE A 76 1.09 7.32 -10.19
CA ILE A 76 0.60 8.63 -10.65
C ILE A 76 0.22 9.43 -9.42
N GLY A 77 0.74 10.65 -9.32
CA GLY A 77 0.47 11.59 -8.22
C GLY A 77 1.71 12.38 -7.83
N GLU A 78 1.58 13.16 -6.77
CA GLU A 78 2.70 13.87 -6.15
C GLU A 78 3.41 12.94 -5.17
N LEU A 79 4.72 12.78 -5.35
CA LEU A 79 5.58 12.00 -4.43
C LEU A 79 6.00 12.84 -3.21
N THR A 80 5.85 14.16 -3.29
CA THR A 80 6.29 15.12 -2.28
C THR A 80 5.09 15.90 -1.75
N PRO A 81 5.03 16.15 -0.43
CA PRO A 81 4.09 17.10 0.14
C PRO A 81 4.19 18.47 -0.58
N PRO A 82 3.06 19.15 -0.83
CA PRO A 82 3.05 20.43 -1.53
C PRO A 82 3.91 21.51 -0.85
N THR A 83 3.97 21.50 0.49
CA THR A 83 4.78 22.45 1.27
C THR A 83 5.57 21.78 2.40
N LEU A 84 6.66 22.43 2.84
CA LEU A 84 7.42 21.99 4.03
C LEU A 84 6.60 22.10 5.33
N GLN A 85 5.56 22.93 5.34
CA GLN A 85 4.65 23.06 6.48
C GLN A 85 3.80 21.80 6.64
N ASP A 86 3.44 21.15 5.54
CA ASP A 86 2.76 19.84 5.56
C ASP A 86 3.64 18.71 6.11
N MET A 87 4.97 18.92 6.19
CA MET A 87 5.91 17.99 6.82
C MET A 87 6.11 18.24 8.32
N LEU A 88 5.79 19.44 8.82
CA LEU A 88 6.01 19.83 10.21
C LEU A 88 4.84 19.33 11.07
N ALA A 89 5.14 18.48 12.06
CA ALA A 89 4.13 18.10 13.05
C ALA A 89 3.73 19.33 13.89
N PRO A 90 2.43 19.55 14.16
CA PRO A 90 1.99 20.69 14.96
C PRO A 90 2.55 20.63 16.39
N GLU A 91 3.18 21.71 16.84
CA GLU A 91 3.62 21.91 18.22
C GLU A 91 2.41 22.22 19.10
N GLU A 92 1.92 21.25 19.86
CA GLU A 92 0.90 21.50 20.89
C GLU A 92 1.56 21.77 22.24
N VAL A 93 1.13 22.86 22.87
CA VAL A 93 1.50 23.29 24.21
C VAL A 93 1.09 22.23 25.22
N ILE A 94 2.04 21.75 26.03
CA ILE A 94 1.85 20.65 26.97
C ILE A 94 1.18 21.19 28.24
N ASP A 95 -0.08 20.85 28.47
CA ASP A 95 -0.66 20.86 29.82
C ASP A 95 -0.55 19.45 30.41
N SER A 96 -0.03 19.36 31.62
CA SER A 96 0.44 18.13 32.23
C SER A 96 -0.49 17.65 33.33
N GLU A 97 -1.43 16.75 33.03
CA GLU A 97 -2.16 16.01 34.07
C GLU A 97 -2.37 14.53 33.70
N ASP A 98 -1.62 13.72 34.46
CA ASP A 98 -1.88 12.42 35.07
C ASP A 98 -2.29 11.15 34.30
N ASP A 99 -1.69 10.07 34.81
CA ASP A 99 -1.56 8.69 34.34
C ASP A 99 -2.74 7.84 34.85
N GLU A 100 -3.36 6.98 34.03
CA GLU A 100 -3.90 5.69 34.51
C GLU A 100 -3.84 4.61 33.42
N ASP A 101 -3.15 3.53 33.82
CA ASP A 101 -2.79 2.32 33.09
C ASP A 101 -3.98 1.35 33.01
N THR A 102 -4.44 1.04 31.79
CA THR A 102 -5.38 -0.07 31.56
C THR A 102 -4.76 -1.06 30.59
N THR A 103 -4.38 -2.18 31.16
CA THR A 103 -3.75 -3.34 30.52
C THR A 103 -4.71 -3.98 29.49
N SER A 104 -4.17 -4.24 28.30
CA SER A 104 -4.87 -4.86 27.17
C SER A 104 -4.81 -6.39 27.29
N HIS A 105 -5.95 -7.05 27.43
CA HIS A 105 -6.08 -8.50 27.23
C HIS A 105 -6.60 -8.77 25.82
N CYS A 106 -5.73 -9.28 24.96
CA CYS A 106 -6.08 -9.80 23.64
C CYS A 106 -5.82 -11.31 23.67
N GLU A 107 -6.91 -12.09 23.67
CA GLU A 107 -6.87 -13.54 23.57
C GLU A 107 -6.46 -13.95 22.14
N GLU A 108 -5.42 -14.77 22.05
CA GLU A 108 -4.96 -15.42 20.84
C GLU A 108 -5.90 -16.60 20.54
N ASN A 109 -6.63 -16.55 19.42
CA ASN A 109 -7.32 -17.73 18.89
C ASN A 109 -6.44 -18.34 17.80
N GLU A 110 -5.76 -19.44 18.14
CA GLU A 110 -5.18 -20.38 17.19
C GLU A 110 -6.31 -21.14 16.48
N PHE A 111 -6.52 -20.88 15.18
CA PHE A 111 -7.35 -21.73 14.34
C PHE A 111 -6.42 -22.55 13.43
N ASP A 112 -6.08 -23.74 13.91
CA ASP A 112 -5.43 -24.81 13.16
C ASP A 112 -6.51 -25.79 12.67
N GLY A 113 -6.49 -26.14 11.39
CA GLY A 113 -7.58 -26.89 10.77
C GLY A 113 -7.40 -27.18 9.29
N ASP A 114 -6.35 -27.94 9.00
CA ASP A 114 -6.07 -28.68 7.76
C ASP A 114 -7.33 -29.32 7.12
N SER A 115 -7.44 -29.20 5.79
CA SER A 115 -8.40 -29.96 4.98
C SER A 115 -7.77 -30.26 3.62
N THR A 116 -7.02 -31.35 3.57
CA THR A 116 -6.69 -32.07 2.33
C THR A 116 -7.98 -32.52 1.62
N PHE A 117 -8.18 -32.06 0.39
CA PHE A 117 -9.22 -32.59 -0.51
C PHE A 117 -8.55 -33.50 -1.54
N GLU A 118 -8.92 -34.79 -1.50
CA GLU A 118 -8.47 -35.83 -2.42
C GLU A 118 -9.17 -35.69 -3.79
N ASP A 119 -8.39 -35.83 -4.87
CA ASP A 119 -8.87 -35.88 -6.25
C ASP A 119 -9.62 -37.20 -6.55
N GLU A 120 -10.75 -37.11 -7.27
CA GLU A 120 -11.31 -38.18 -8.11
C GLU A 120 -11.38 -37.72 -9.57
#